data_AF-A0A832MQW3-F1
#
_entry.id   AF-A0A832MQW3-F1
#
_cell.length_a   1.000
_cell.length_b   1.000
_cell.length_c   1.000
_cell.angle_alpha   90.00
_cell.angle_beta   90.00
_cell.angle_gamma   90.00
#
_symmetry.space_group_name_H-M   'P 1'
#
loop_
_entity.id
_entity.type
_entity.pdbx_description
1 polymer ?
#
loop_
_entity_poly.entity_id
_entity_poly.type
_entity_poly.pdbx_seq_one_letter_code
_entity_poly.pdbx_strand_id
1 'polypeptide(L)'
;MTNQEIQQLVNSWSDKLEFSEEESEFLNVWVSKEELHSICEQLKTNRDLKFDYLFCVTGMDWGEELGVIYHLESTEFRHNIVVKVKTADRENPTLDTVSDIWLTAEYHEMEVYDFFGIKFNNHPNLKRLFLPADWEGYPLRKDYVDEVNMVIK
;
A
#
# COMPACT_ATOMS: atom_id res chain seq x y z
N MET A 1 16.20 -17.13 -1.39
CA MET A 1 16.38 -16.70 0.01
C MET A 1 15.18 -17.15 0.84
N THR A 2 15.40 -17.44 2.11
CA THR A 2 14.34 -17.67 3.11
C THR A 2 13.77 -16.33 3.59
N ASN A 3 12.59 -16.35 4.21
CA ASN A 3 11.99 -15.13 4.77
C ASN A 3 12.92 -14.43 5.80
N GLN A 4 13.68 -15.21 6.58
CA GLN A 4 14.63 -14.67 7.55
C GLN A 4 15.81 -13.94 6.88
N GLU A 5 16.33 -14.48 5.78
CA GLU A 5 17.41 -13.83 5.02
C GLU A 5 16.93 -12.55 4.34
N ILE A 6 15.71 -12.56 3.78
CA ILE A 6 15.09 -11.38 3.18
C ILE A 6 14.89 -10.31 4.25
N GLN A 7 14.35 -10.68 5.41
CA GLN A 7 14.16 -9.77 6.54
C GLN A 7 15.49 -9.14 6.98
N GLN A 8 16.55 -9.93 7.15
CA GLN A 8 17.87 -9.41 7.51
C GLN A 8 18.42 -8.42 6.47
N LEU A 9 18.26 -8.73 5.18
CA LEU A 9 18.69 -7.86 4.09
C LEU A 9 17.90 -6.55 4.09
N VAL A 10 16.57 -6.62 4.13
CA VAL A 10 15.70 -5.43 4.10
C VAL A 10 15.91 -4.57 5.36
N ASN A 11 16.09 -5.19 6.52
CA ASN A 11 16.36 -4.49 7.78
C ASN A 11 17.70 -3.74 7.78
N SER A 12 18.62 -4.04 6.84
CA SER A 12 19.88 -3.30 6.69
C SER A 12 19.72 -1.95 6.00
N TRP A 13 18.54 -1.66 5.43
CA TRP A 13 18.29 -0.44 4.65
C TRP A 13 17.79 0.74 5.49
N SER A 14 17.04 0.46 6.56
CA SER A 14 16.55 1.48 7.49
C SER A 14 16.25 0.89 8.85
N ASP A 15 16.57 1.64 9.91
CA ASP A 15 16.29 1.30 11.31
C ASP A 15 14.81 1.47 11.70
N LYS A 16 13.99 2.06 10.82
CA LYS A 16 12.56 2.34 11.08
C LYS A 16 11.62 1.25 10.60
N LEU A 17 12.16 0.17 10.03
CA LEU A 17 11.36 -0.93 9.50
C LEU A 17 10.92 -1.83 10.65
N GLU A 18 9.62 -2.11 10.71
CA GLU A 18 9.06 -3.02 11.71
C GLU A 18 8.50 -4.26 11.02
N PHE A 19 9.06 -5.43 11.30
CA PHE A 19 8.55 -6.69 10.76
C PHE A 19 7.51 -7.27 11.70
N SER A 20 6.35 -7.68 11.17
CA SER A 20 5.34 -8.39 11.96
C SER A 20 5.36 -9.88 11.65
N GLU A 21 5.49 -10.69 12.70
CA GLU A 21 5.19 -12.12 12.68
C GLU A 21 3.68 -12.31 12.89
N GLU A 22 2.89 -11.91 11.91
CA GLU A 22 1.49 -12.32 11.84
C GLU A 22 1.43 -13.83 11.50
N GLU A 23 0.35 -14.54 11.84
CA GLU A 23 0.05 -15.88 11.32
C GLU A 23 -0.28 -15.81 9.81
N SER A 24 0.61 -15.20 9.04
CA SER A 24 0.54 -14.97 7.61
C SER A 24 1.61 -15.80 6.94
N GLU A 25 1.30 -16.36 5.78
CA GLU A 25 2.26 -17.12 4.97
C GLU A 25 3.38 -16.23 4.41
N PHE A 26 3.20 -14.90 4.44
CA PHE A 26 4.12 -13.93 3.85
C PHE A 26 4.88 -13.12 4.90
N LEU A 27 6.09 -12.68 4.53
CA LEU A 27 6.87 -11.73 5.32
C LEU A 27 6.20 -10.35 5.25
N ASN A 28 5.84 -9.78 6.41
CA ASN A 28 5.21 -8.47 6.50
C ASN A 28 6.21 -7.44 7.05
N VAL A 29 6.30 -6.28 6.39
CA VAL A 29 7.14 -5.17 6.81
C VAL A 29 6.31 -3.88 6.84
N TRP A 30 6.37 -3.17 7.96
CA TRP A 30 5.86 -1.83 8.11
C TRP A 30 6.94 -0.82 7.74
N VAL A 31 6.55 0.15 6.93
CA VAL A 31 7.41 1.21 6.42
C VAL A 31 6.80 2.56 6.76
N SER A 32 7.64 3.54 7.11
CA SER A 32 7.22 4.92 7.29
C SER A 32 6.79 5.53 5.95
N LYS A 33 5.84 6.47 5.94
CA LYS A 33 5.38 7.09 4.69
C LYS A 33 6.52 7.79 3.93
N GLU A 34 7.52 8.31 4.66
CA GLU A 34 8.67 9.02 4.09
C GLU A 34 9.63 8.08 3.36
N GLU A 35 9.68 6.81 3.74
CA GLU A 35 10.60 5.81 3.17
C GLU A 35 9.93 4.88 2.15
N LEU A 36 8.59 4.91 2.05
CA LEU A 36 7.80 4.02 1.20
C LEU A 36 8.38 3.89 -0.21
N HIS A 37 8.52 5.00 -0.93
CA HIS A 37 9.01 4.99 -2.32
C HIS A 37 10.42 4.41 -2.40
N SER A 38 11.33 4.88 -1.55
CA SER A 38 12.74 4.45 -1.54
C SER A 38 12.92 2.95 -1.22
N ILE A 39 12.11 2.40 -0.32
CA ILE A 39 12.14 0.99 0.04
C ILE A 39 11.54 0.16 -1.11
N CYS A 40 10.43 0.60 -1.68
CA CYS A 40 9.84 -0.04 -2.86
C CYS A 40 10.80 -0.07 -4.05
N GLU A 41 11.54 1.01 -4.32
CA GLU A 41 12.54 1.06 -5.39
C GLU A 41 13.67 0.06 -5.13
N GLN A 42 14.16 -0.03 -3.89
CA GLN A 42 15.18 -1.01 -3.50
C GLN A 42 14.68 -2.46 -3.60
N LEU A 43 13.43 -2.74 -3.18
CA LEU A 43 12.81 -4.06 -3.32
C LEU A 43 12.77 -4.52 -4.78
N LYS A 44 12.46 -3.62 -5.72
CA LYS A 44 12.43 -3.94 -7.14
C LYS A 44 13.82 -4.08 -7.76
N THR A 45 14.75 -3.18 -7.43
CA THR A 45 16.04 -3.07 -8.12
C THR A 45 17.14 -3.94 -7.53
N ASN A 46 17.02 -4.36 -6.27
CA ASN A 46 18.03 -5.21 -5.64
C ASN A 46 18.15 -6.56 -6.37
N ARG A 47 19.39 -6.91 -6.71
CA ARG A 47 19.72 -8.07 -7.57
C ARG A 47 19.35 -9.41 -6.95
N ASP A 48 19.32 -9.50 -5.63
CA ASP A 48 19.04 -10.73 -4.88
C ASP A 48 17.56 -10.87 -4.53
N LEU A 49 16.76 -9.80 -4.68
CA LEU A 49 15.34 -9.77 -4.34
C LEU A 49 14.42 -9.70 -5.55
N LYS A 50 14.65 -8.74 -6.47
CA LYS A 50 13.90 -8.55 -7.71
C LYS A 50 12.38 -8.70 -7.55
N PHE A 51 11.77 -7.90 -6.68
CA PHE A 51 10.30 -7.85 -6.57
C PHE A 51 9.70 -7.12 -7.78
N ASP A 52 9.62 -7.84 -8.91
CA ASP A 52 9.23 -7.30 -10.20
C ASP A 52 7.71 -7.31 -10.44
N TYR A 53 6.95 -8.06 -9.63
CA TYR A 53 5.51 -8.19 -9.74
C TYR A 53 4.78 -7.64 -8.52
N LEU A 54 3.99 -6.57 -8.75
CA LEU A 54 3.05 -6.03 -7.78
C LEU A 54 1.68 -6.65 -8.03
N PHE A 55 1.30 -7.57 -7.15
CA PHE A 55 0.07 -8.36 -7.25
C PHE A 55 -1.17 -7.53 -6.93
N CYS A 56 -1.15 -6.80 -5.82
CA CYS A 56 -2.30 -6.07 -5.32
C CYS A 56 -1.86 -4.89 -4.45
N VAL A 57 -2.63 -3.79 -4.49
CA VAL A 57 -2.54 -2.68 -3.54
C VAL A 57 -3.90 -2.53 -2.88
N THR A 58 -3.95 -2.72 -1.56
CA THR A 58 -5.20 -2.72 -0.79
C THR A 58 -5.23 -1.52 0.13
N GLY A 59 -6.27 -0.69 0.03
CA GLY A 59 -6.54 0.37 0.99
C GLY A 59 -7.07 -0.20 2.30
N MET A 60 -6.65 0.36 3.43
CA MET A 60 -7.00 -0.13 4.75
C MET A 60 -7.43 1.01 5.67
N ASP A 61 -8.42 0.71 6.51
CA ASP A 61 -8.89 1.57 7.59
C ASP A 61 -8.81 0.84 8.93
N TRP A 62 -7.84 1.21 9.76
CA TRP A 62 -7.67 0.68 11.11
C TRP A 62 -8.46 1.45 12.18
N GLY A 63 -9.35 2.37 11.79
CA GLY A 63 -10.16 3.20 12.67
C GLY A 63 -9.54 4.57 12.85
N GLU A 64 -8.46 4.66 13.62
CA GLU A 64 -7.75 5.94 13.81
C GLU A 64 -6.86 6.29 12.61
N GLU A 65 -6.33 5.27 11.94
CA GLU A 65 -5.34 5.42 10.88
C GLU A 65 -5.85 4.80 9.57
N LEU A 66 -5.54 5.46 8.46
CA LEU A 66 -5.67 4.91 7.11
C LEU A 66 -4.30 4.43 6.62
N GLY A 67 -4.30 3.58 5.59
CA GLY A 67 -3.07 3.22 4.92
C GLY A 67 -3.28 2.21 3.81
N VAL A 68 -2.16 1.62 3.40
CA VAL A 68 -2.09 0.81 2.20
C VAL A 68 -1.22 -0.41 2.46
N ILE A 69 -1.62 -1.54 1.86
CA ILE A 69 -0.87 -2.79 1.86
C ILE A 69 -0.51 -3.14 0.41
N TYR A 70 0.79 -3.29 0.14
CA TYR A 70 1.32 -3.71 -1.15
C TYR A 70 1.74 -5.18 -1.07
N HIS A 71 1.20 -6.01 -1.97
CA HIS A 71 1.59 -7.41 -2.11
C HIS A 71 2.56 -7.56 -3.26
N LEU A 72 3.80 -7.93 -2.96
CA LEU A 72 4.89 -8.03 -3.92
C LEU A 72 5.38 -9.47 -4.04
N GLU A 73 5.67 -9.87 -5.28
CA GLU A 73 6.28 -11.15 -5.62
C GLU A 73 7.49 -10.92 -6.52
N SER A 74 8.54 -11.71 -6.31
CA SER A 74 9.62 -11.87 -7.28
C SER A 74 9.27 -13.04 -8.19
N THR A 75 9.07 -12.79 -9.49
CA THR A 75 8.79 -13.87 -10.44
C THR A 75 10.02 -14.74 -10.70
N GLU A 76 11.22 -14.17 -10.56
CA GLU A 76 12.49 -14.87 -10.74
C GLU A 76 12.81 -15.80 -9.55
N PHE A 77 12.71 -15.29 -8.33
CA PHE A 77 13.11 -16.04 -7.13
C PHE A 77 11.93 -16.65 -6.36
N ARG A 78 10.69 -16.35 -6.75
CA ARG A 78 9.46 -16.81 -6.11
C ARG A 78 9.38 -16.41 -4.62
N HIS A 79 9.90 -15.22 -4.32
CA HIS A 79 9.86 -14.61 -2.99
C HIS A 79 8.62 -13.74 -2.87
N ASN A 80 8.02 -13.69 -1.68
CA ASN A 80 6.85 -12.87 -1.40
C ASN A 80 7.15 -11.94 -0.22
N ILE A 81 6.72 -10.69 -0.34
CA ILE A 81 6.77 -9.71 0.75
C ILE A 81 5.52 -8.83 0.72
N VAL A 82 5.05 -8.45 1.89
CA VAL A 82 3.92 -7.56 2.08
C VAL A 82 4.43 -6.28 2.75
N VAL A 83 4.31 -5.16 2.04
CA VAL A 83 4.71 -3.84 2.53
C VAL A 83 3.47 -3.12 3.04
N LYS A 84 3.46 -2.74 4.32
CA LYS A 84 2.38 -2.00 4.96
C LYS A 84 2.84 -0.59 5.27
N VAL A 85 1.99 0.40 4.98
CA VAL A 85 2.27 1.79 5.27
C VAL A 85 1.02 2.46 5.81
N LYS A 86 1.20 3.29 6.84
CA LYS A 86 0.14 4.12 7.40
C LYS A 86 0.28 5.55 6.89
N THR A 87 -0.83 6.23 6.72
CA THR A 87 -0.87 7.67 6.47
C THR A 87 -0.61 8.42 7.77
N ALA A 88 0.05 9.57 7.71
CA ALA A 88 0.28 10.40 8.89
C ALA A 88 -0.96 11.16 9.40
N ASP A 89 -1.95 11.38 8.53
CA ASP A 89 -3.18 12.11 8.85
C ASP A 89 -4.37 11.42 8.17
N ARG A 90 -5.44 11.16 8.94
CA ARG A 90 -6.69 10.57 8.43
C ARG A 90 -7.54 11.57 7.65
N GLU A 91 -7.46 12.86 8.00
CA GLU A 91 -8.25 13.92 7.35
C GLU A 91 -7.66 14.28 6.00
N ASN A 92 -6.32 14.35 5.92
CA ASN A 92 -5.56 14.57 4.68
C ASN A 92 -4.59 13.42 4.38
N PRO A 93 -5.11 12.20 4.11
CA PRO A 93 -4.28 11.02 3.92
C PRO A 93 -3.50 11.13 2.62
N THR A 94 -2.18 11.10 2.74
CA THR A 94 -1.24 11.24 1.62
C THR A 94 -0.09 10.24 1.73
N LEU A 95 0.24 9.62 0.60
CA LEU A 95 1.38 8.74 0.39
C LEU A 95 2.06 9.10 -0.94
N ASP A 96 3.30 8.68 -1.14
CA ASP A 96 3.95 8.80 -2.46
C ASP A 96 3.53 7.61 -3.33
N THR A 97 3.26 7.87 -4.62
CA THR A 97 2.93 6.82 -5.59
C THR A 97 4.09 5.85 -5.75
N VAL A 98 3.82 4.60 -6.10
CA VAL A 98 4.82 3.64 -6.58
C VAL A 98 4.55 3.22 -8.03
N SER A 99 3.73 3.99 -8.76
CA SER A 99 3.36 3.74 -10.15
C SER A 99 4.52 3.85 -11.15
N ASP A 100 5.51 4.69 -10.85
CA ASP A 100 6.77 4.78 -11.58
C ASP A 100 7.65 3.53 -11.40
N ILE A 101 7.49 2.84 -10.27
CA ILE A 101 8.19 1.59 -9.95
C ILE A 101 7.42 0.41 -10.57
N TRP A 102 6.11 0.26 -10.31
CA TRP A 102 5.25 -0.74 -10.92
C TRP A 102 4.02 -0.09 -11.56
N LEU A 103 3.92 -0.18 -12.88
CA LEU A 103 2.81 0.40 -13.65
C LEU A 103 1.42 -0.09 -13.20
N THR A 104 1.33 -1.31 -12.66
CA THR A 104 0.07 -1.85 -12.12
C THR A 104 -0.46 -1.04 -10.94
N ALA A 105 0.39 -0.31 -10.22
CA ALA A 105 -0.02 0.54 -9.11
C ALA A 105 -0.90 1.71 -9.57
N GLU A 106 -0.83 2.16 -10.84
CA GLU A 106 -1.65 3.29 -11.31
C GLU A 106 -3.15 3.06 -11.04
N TYR A 107 -3.65 1.89 -11.44
CA TYR A 107 -5.07 1.57 -11.27
C TYR A 107 -5.42 1.24 -9.84
N HIS A 108 -4.55 0.53 -9.12
CA HIS A 108 -4.83 0.18 -7.73
C HIS A 108 -4.80 1.41 -6.81
N GLU A 109 -3.88 2.35 -7.03
CA GLU A 109 -3.84 3.61 -6.29
C GLU A 109 -5.06 4.50 -6.58
N MET A 110 -5.57 4.47 -7.82
CA MET A 110 -6.84 5.11 -8.16
C MET A 110 -8.03 4.48 -7.43
N GLU A 111 -8.08 3.15 -7.31
CA GLU A 111 -9.10 2.44 -6.50
C GLU A 111 -9.04 2.85 -5.03
N VAL A 112 -7.83 2.85 -4.44
CA VAL A 112 -7.63 3.25 -3.06
C VAL A 112 -8.03 4.71 -2.84
N TYR A 113 -7.71 5.60 -3.78
CA TYR A 113 -8.17 6.98 -3.74
C TYR A 113 -9.71 7.08 -3.81
N ASP A 114 -10.33 6.29 -4.68
CA ASP A 114 -11.78 6.34 -4.87
C ASP A 114 -12.55 5.89 -3.63
N PHE A 115 -12.11 4.80 -3.00
CA PHE A 115 -12.84 4.20 -1.88
C PHE A 115 -12.38 4.63 -0.49
N PHE A 116 -11.12 5.03 -0.32
CA PHE A 116 -10.55 5.46 0.96
C PHE A 116 -10.07 6.90 0.95
N GLY A 117 -10.01 7.59 -0.18
CA GLY A 117 -9.61 8.99 -0.25
C GLY A 117 -8.13 9.27 0.00
N ILE A 118 -7.29 8.24 0.04
CA ILE A 118 -5.84 8.39 0.19
C ILE A 118 -5.29 8.96 -1.12
N LYS A 119 -4.62 10.10 -1.04
CA LYS A 119 -4.02 10.77 -2.20
C LYS A 119 -2.58 10.29 -2.40
N PHE A 120 -2.23 10.00 -3.65
CA PHE A 120 -0.89 9.58 -4.03
C PHE A 120 -0.14 10.73 -4.70
N ASN A 121 0.92 11.21 -4.07
CA ASN A 121 1.77 12.26 -4.63
C ASN A 121 2.50 11.74 -5.86
N ASN A 122 2.70 12.61 -6.85
CA ASN A 122 3.37 12.29 -8.13
C ASN A 122 2.65 11.25 -9.01
N HIS A 123 1.45 10.79 -8.63
CA HIS A 123 0.67 9.89 -9.48
C HIS A 123 0.24 10.60 -10.77
N PRO A 124 0.44 9.99 -11.96
CA PRO A 124 0.30 10.68 -13.24
C PRO A 124 -1.14 11.10 -13.57
N ASN A 125 -2.14 10.37 -13.07
CA ASN A 125 -3.55 10.60 -13.40
C ASN A 125 -4.50 10.19 -12.26
N LEU A 126 -4.32 10.77 -11.08
CA LEU A 126 -5.12 10.37 -9.92
C LEU A 126 -6.55 10.90 -10.03
N LYS A 127 -7.52 9.99 -10.14
CA LYS A 127 -8.95 10.29 -10.22
C LYS A 127 -9.77 9.09 -9.73
N ARG A 128 -11.05 9.32 -9.48
CA ARG A 128 -12.02 8.24 -9.17
C ARG A 128 -12.14 7.28 -10.36
N LEU A 129 -12.25 5.99 -10.07
CA LEU A 129 -12.26 4.92 -11.07
C LEU A 129 -13.63 4.23 -11.19
N PHE A 130 -14.28 4.01 -10.07
CA PHE A 130 -15.53 3.25 -9.93
C PHE A 130 -16.71 4.12 -9.54
N LEU A 131 -16.54 5.05 -8.59
CA LEU A 131 -17.64 5.83 -8.05
C LEU A 131 -18.11 6.91 -9.05
N PRO A 132 -19.44 7.17 -9.11
CA PRO A 132 -19.99 8.27 -9.88
C PRO A 132 -19.37 9.63 -9.51
N ALA A 133 -19.40 10.58 -10.46
CA ALA A 133 -18.79 11.90 -10.26
C ALA A 133 -19.50 12.75 -9.20
N ASP A 134 -20.76 12.46 -8.92
CA ASP A 134 -21.60 13.08 -7.90
C ASP A 134 -21.53 12.35 -6.54
N TRP A 135 -20.74 11.29 -6.42
CA TRP A 135 -20.58 10.57 -5.15
C TRP A 135 -19.81 11.41 -4.13
N GLU A 136 -20.39 11.58 -2.95
CA GLU A 136 -19.76 12.27 -1.83
C GLU A 136 -19.19 11.28 -0.80
N GLY A 137 -17.96 11.50 -0.36
CA GLY A 137 -17.29 10.66 0.63
C GLY A 137 -16.58 9.43 0.05
N TYR A 138 -16.28 8.48 0.95
CA TYR A 138 -15.37 7.35 0.75
C TYR A 138 -15.95 6.08 1.41
N PRO A 139 -16.64 5.21 0.64
CA PRO A 139 -17.55 4.21 1.20
C PRO A 139 -16.89 3.06 1.96
N LEU A 140 -15.58 2.83 1.78
CA LEU A 140 -14.86 1.78 2.50
C LEU A 140 -14.20 2.26 3.80
N ARG A 141 -14.36 3.54 4.15
CA ARG A 141 -13.97 4.03 5.48
C ARG A 141 -14.98 3.60 6.54
N LYS A 142 -14.52 3.24 7.73
CA LYS A 142 -15.35 2.75 8.85
C LYS A 142 -16.26 3.81 9.45
N ASP A 143 -15.92 5.08 9.29
CA ASP A 143 -16.71 6.25 9.71
C ASP A 143 -17.70 6.72 8.65
N TYR A 144 -17.69 6.15 7.44
CA TYR A 144 -18.64 6.48 6.40
C TYR A 144 -20.08 6.14 6.82
N VAL A 145 -21.00 7.04 6.49
CA VAL A 145 -22.45 6.90 6.70
C VAL A 145 -23.13 7.30 5.40
N ASP A 146 -23.87 6.37 4.80
CA ASP A 146 -24.72 6.64 3.65
C ASP A 146 -26.15 6.92 4.15
N GLU A 147 -26.57 8.18 4.09
CA GLU A 147 -27.92 8.60 4.52
C GLU A 147 -29.01 8.20 3.51
N VAL A 148 -28.64 7.93 2.26
CA VAL A 148 -29.58 7.66 1.15
C VAL A 148 -29.81 6.16 1.01
N ASN A 149 -28.74 5.37 1.01
CA ASN A 149 -28.80 3.92 1.03
C ASN A 149 -28.49 3.47 2.46
N MET A 150 -29.50 3.27 3.30
CA MET A 150 -29.32 2.82 4.70
C MET A 150 -28.39 1.60 4.80
N VAL A 151 -27.10 1.83 5.03
CA VAL A 151 -26.16 0.80 5.50
C VAL A 151 -26.22 0.85 7.02
N ILE A 152 -27.15 0.09 7.59
CA ILE A 152 -27.27 -0.06 9.04
C ILE A 152 -26.02 -0.84 9.51
N LYS A 153 -25.17 -0.19 10.30
CA LYS A 153 -23.98 -0.79 10.93
C LYS A 153 -24.36 -1.94 11.85
#